data_AF-A0A2E5SSG7-F1
#
_entry.id   AF-A0A2E5SSG7-F1
#
_cell.length_a   1.000
_cell.length_b   1.000
_cell.length_c   1.000
_cell.angle_alpha   90.00
_cell.angle_beta   90.00
_cell.angle_gamma   90.00
#
_symmetry.space_group_name_H-M   'P 1'
#
loop_
_entity.id
_entity.type
_entity.pdbx_description
1 polymer ?
#
loop_
_entity_poly.entity_id
_entity_poly.type
_entity_poly.pdbx_seq_one_letter_code
_entity_poly.pdbx_strand_id
1 'polypeptide(L)'
;MRQLVFMFLVLVLCSCSENVRKEGVIETWPNGVTKMERVHLAGDTFLVKHYHENFKLHMKGRAFLRDSEEVKHGTWESYYPNGRKWSLNTFVEGVRNGIYKTWHANGNLNISGHYSMGSSTGVWTFYNGEGSVVKKFDATPGN
;
A
#
# COMPACT_ATOMS: atom_id res chain seq x y z
N MET A 1 52.36 -21.20 -33.43
CA MET A 1 51.74 -19.88 -33.21
C MET A 1 50.74 -20.03 -32.06
N ARG A 2 51.03 -19.34 -30.96
CA ARG A 2 50.43 -19.47 -29.63
C ARG A 2 49.30 -18.45 -29.53
N GLN A 3 48.04 -18.90 -29.64
CA GLN A 3 46.89 -18.05 -29.39
C GLN A 3 46.63 -18.01 -27.88
N LEU A 4 46.72 -16.82 -27.32
CA LEU A 4 46.57 -16.53 -25.90
C LEU A 4 45.15 -16.88 -25.42
N VAL A 5 45.10 -17.61 -24.31
CA VAL A 5 43.92 -17.76 -23.46
C VAL A 5 43.68 -16.42 -22.76
N PHE A 6 42.63 -15.69 -23.14
CA PHE A 6 42.09 -14.60 -22.32
C PHE A 6 40.87 -15.13 -21.56
N MET A 7 41.16 -15.62 -20.36
CA MET A 7 40.22 -15.89 -19.29
C MET A 7 39.60 -14.55 -18.86
N PHE A 8 38.52 -14.12 -19.51
CA PHE A 8 37.62 -13.13 -18.94
C PHE A 8 36.66 -13.86 -18.00
N LEU A 9 37.11 -13.93 -16.75
CA LEU A 9 36.31 -14.22 -15.56
C LEU A 9 35.19 -13.17 -15.47
N VAL A 10 34.08 -13.39 -16.18
CA VAL A 10 32.86 -12.62 -15.94
C VAL A 10 32.20 -13.23 -14.70
N LEU A 11 32.68 -12.77 -13.54
CA LEU A 11 31.94 -12.85 -12.27
C LEU A 11 30.66 -12.03 -12.42
N VAL A 12 29.63 -12.59 -13.06
CA VAL A 12 28.26 -12.10 -12.94
C VAL A 12 27.75 -12.54 -11.58
N LEU A 13 28.23 -11.87 -10.54
CA LEU A 13 27.54 -11.80 -9.25
C LEU A 13 26.35 -10.85 -9.44
N CYS A 14 25.27 -11.39 -10.00
CA CYS A 14 23.95 -10.82 -9.77
C CYS A 14 23.06 -11.89 -9.10
N SER A 15 23.57 -12.41 -7.97
CA SER A 15 22.70 -12.64 -6.81
C SER A 15 22.31 -11.22 -6.35
N CYS A 16 21.07 -10.79 -6.42
CA CYS A 16 19.98 -11.41 -5.70
C CYS A 16 18.72 -11.49 -6.56
N SER A 17 18.31 -12.69 -6.97
CA SER A 17 16.89 -12.99 -6.81
C SER A 17 16.72 -13.18 -5.31
N GLU A 18 16.31 -12.13 -4.60
CA GLU A 18 15.71 -12.35 -3.29
C GLU A 18 14.55 -13.30 -3.53
N ASN A 19 14.77 -14.58 -3.21
CA ASN A 19 13.71 -15.54 -3.02
C ASN A 19 12.94 -15.01 -1.82
N VAL A 20 12.03 -14.07 -2.08
CA VAL A 20 11.12 -13.54 -1.08
C VAL A 20 10.35 -14.76 -0.58
N ARG A 21 10.74 -15.22 0.60
CA ARG A 21 10.11 -16.34 1.29
C ARG A 21 8.66 -15.91 1.50
N LYS A 22 7.75 -16.46 0.69
CA LYS A 22 6.30 -16.24 0.83
C LYS A 22 5.84 -16.95 2.10
N GLU A 23 6.12 -16.37 3.25
CA GLU A 23 5.62 -16.88 4.52
C GLU A 23 4.20 -16.35 4.74
N GLY A 24 3.21 -17.17 4.38
CA GLY A 24 1.85 -17.10 4.93
C GLY A 24 0.75 -16.70 3.93
N VAL A 25 0.12 -17.70 3.29
CA VAL A 25 -1.33 -17.65 3.05
C VAL A 25 -1.97 -17.89 4.42
N ILE A 26 -2.45 -16.83 5.07
CA ILE A 26 -2.88 -16.91 6.49
C ILE A 26 -4.39 -17.17 6.60
N GLU A 27 -5.19 -16.70 5.66
CA GLU A 27 -6.65 -16.88 5.72
C GLU A 27 -7.26 -17.17 4.35
N THR A 28 -8.19 -18.12 4.32
CA THR A 28 -9.07 -18.42 3.20
C THR A 28 -10.52 -18.20 3.59
N TRP A 29 -11.34 -17.74 2.65
CA TRP A 29 -12.80 -17.77 2.77
C TRP A 29 -13.34 -19.22 2.78
N PRO A 30 -14.60 -19.48 3.20
CA PRO A 30 -15.16 -20.84 3.21
C PRO A 30 -15.15 -21.57 1.86
N ASN A 31 -15.11 -20.82 0.76
CA ASN A 31 -15.00 -21.32 -0.61
C ASN A 31 -13.55 -21.55 -1.07
N GLY A 32 -12.56 -21.43 -0.16
CA GLY A 32 -11.13 -21.68 -0.43
C GLY A 32 -10.38 -20.48 -1.03
N VAL A 33 -11.05 -19.35 -1.27
CA VAL A 33 -10.41 -18.15 -1.84
C VAL A 33 -9.45 -17.51 -0.84
N THR A 34 -8.20 -17.27 -1.26
CA THR A 34 -7.21 -16.54 -0.45
C THR A 34 -7.75 -15.16 -0.08
N LYS A 35 -7.87 -14.92 1.22
CA LYS A 35 -8.38 -13.67 1.78
C LYS A 35 -7.25 -12.69 2.06
N MET A 36 -6.09 -13.20 2.48
CA MET A 36 -4.95 -12.39 2.87
C MET A 36 -3.61 -13.11 2.67
N GLU A 37 -2.62 -12.35 2.21
CA GLU A 37 -1.22 -12.74 2.11
C GLU A 37 -0.36 -11.78 2.94
N ARG A 38 0.65 -12.33 3.61
CA ARG A 38 1.72 -11.56 4.24
C ARG A 38 3.05 -11.95 3.62
N VAL A 39 3.90 -10.96 3.39
CA VAL A 39 5.21 -11.14 2.78
C VAL A 39 6.23 -10.40 3.61
N HIS A 40 7.18 -11.12 4.22
CA HIS A 40 8.28 -10.50 4.96
C HIS A 40 9.14 -9.65 4.02
N LEU A 41 9.48 -8.43 4.43
CA LEU A 41 10.32 -7.51 3.65
C LEU A 41 11.71 -7.37 4.27
N ALA A 42 11.79 -6.75 5.45
CA ALA A 42 13.03 -6.50 6.18
C ALA A 42 12.73 -6.17 7.65
N GLY A 43 13.60 -6.60 8.57
CA GLY A 43 13.35 -6.46 10.00
C GLY A 43 12.01 -7.05 10.40
N ASP A 44 11.19 -6.29 11.14
CA ASP A 44 9.82 -6.69 11.53
C ASP A 44 8.74 -6.18 10.56
N THR A 45 9.13 -5.74 9.36
CA THR A 45 8.20 -5.17 8.37
C THR A 45 7.73 -6.22 7.38
N PHE A 46 6.43 -6.23 7.13
CA PHE A 46 5.74 -7.05 6.16
C PHE A 46 5.00 -6.20 5.13
N LEU A 47 4.90 -6.70 3.90
CA LEU A 47 3.87 -6.30 2.96
C LEU A 47 2.63 -7.17 3.20
N VAL A 48 1.51 -6.50 3.44
CA VAL A 48 0.21 -7.16 3.62
C VAL A 48 -0.63 -6.92 2.38
N LYS A 49 -1.32 -7.96 1.91
CA LYS A 49 -2.28 -7.89 0.82
C LYS A 49 -3.58 -8.56 1.23
N HIS A 50 -4.69 -7.88 1.06
CA HIS A 50 -6.02 -8.45 1.18
C HIS A 50 -6.67 -8.53 -0.18
N TYR A 51 -7.47 -9.56 -0.40
CA TYR A 51 -8.17 -9.79 -1.66
C TYR A 51 -9.69 -9.76 -1.44
N HIS A 52 -10.40 -9.27 -2.45
CA HIS A 52 -11.85 -9.43 -2.58
C HIS A 52 -12.19 -10.89 -2.83
N GLU A 53 -13.45 -11.29 -2.63
CA GLU A 53 -13.93 -12.65 -2.93
C GLU A 53 -13.74 -13.04 -4.40
N ASN A 54 -13.66 -12.07 -5.30
CA ASN A 54 -13.37 -12.26 -6.73
C ASN A 54 -11.87 -12.37 -7.03
N PHE A 55 -11.03 -12.61 -6.02
CA PHE A 55 -9.57 -12.74 -6.10
C PHE A 55 -8.81 -11.48 -6.53
N LYS A 56 -9.49 -10.34 -6.73
CA LYS A 56 -8.81 -9.08 -7.05
C LYS A 56 -8.30 -8.43 -5.77
N LEU A 57 -7.17 -7.73 -5.88
CA LEU A 57 -6.57 -7.01 -4.77
C LEU A 57 -7.57 -5.99 -4.20
N HIS A 58 -7.84 -6.10 -2.90
CA HIS A 58 -8.65 -5.16 -2.14
C HIS A 58 -7.79 -4.10 -1.48
N MET A 59 -6.69 -4.49 -0.86
CA MET A 59 -5.88 -3.57 -0.07
C MET A 59 -4.44 -4.06 0.00
N LYS A 60 -3.49 -3.14 0.00
CA LYS A 60 -2.09 -3.45 0.33
C LYS A 60 -1.41 -2.31 1.06
N GLY A 61 -0.40 -2.65 1.84
CA GLY A 61 0.50 -1.68 2.46
C GLY A 61 1.53 -2.38 3.34
N ARG A 62 2.44 -1.59 3.90
CA ARG A 62 3.44 -2.11 4.85
C ARG A 62 2.88 -2.07 6.27
N ALA A 63 3.24 -3.06 7.06
CA ALA A 63 2.92 -3.10 8.47
C ALA A 63 4.02 -3.81 9.25
N PHE A 64 4.04 -3.60 10.55
CA PHE A 64 4.75 -4.45 11.50
C PHE A 64 3.73 -5.12 12.43
N LEU A 65 4.18 -6.10 13.21
CA LEU A 65 3.37 -6.73 14.25
C LEU A 65 3.73 -6.17 15.62
N ARG A 66 2.72 -5.76 16.39
CA ARG A 66 2.87 -5.37 17.81
C ARG A 66 1.80 -6.11 18.60
N ASP A 67 2.20 -6.89 19.59
CA ASP A 67 1.29 -7.70 20.41
C ASP A 67 0.37 -8.62 19.57
N SER A 68 0.94 -9.20 18.50
CA SER A 68 0.22 -10.00 17.49
C SER A 68 -0.80 -9.24 16.64
N GLU A 69 -0.92 -7.92 16.79
CA GLU A 69 -1.76 -7.06 15.96
C GLU A 69 -0.97 -6.38 14.84
N GLU A 70 -1.63 -6.16 13.71
CA GLU A 70 -1.05 -5.47 12.57
C GLU A 70 -1.06 -3.95 12.78
N VAL A 71 0.11 -3.33 12.73
CA VAL A 71 0.27 -1.89 12.85
C VAL A 71 0.71 -1.32 11.50
N LYS A 72 -0.18 -0.56 10.87
CA LYS A 72 0.04 0.04 9.55
C LYS A 72 1.18 1.05 9.54
N HIS A 73 2.04 0.97 8.53
CA HIS A 73 3.13 1.91 8.35
C HIS A 73 3.36 2.23 6.86
N GLY A 74 3.72 3.48 6.56
CA GLY A 74 3.91 3.97 5.20
C GLY A 74 2.59 4.07 4.42
N THR A 75 2.69 3.94 3.10
CA THR A 75 1.55 4.10 2.19
C THR A 75 0.68 2.84 2.13
N TRP A 76 -0.62 3.06 2.25
CA TRP A 76 -1.66 2.05 2.13
C TRP A 76 -2.61 2.41 0.99
N GLU A 77 -2.83 1.44 0.11
CA GLU A 77 -3.73 1.57 -1.04
C GLU A 77 -4.90 0.59 -0.88
N SER A 78 -6.11 1.04 -1.18
CA SER A 78 -7.28 0.16 -1.32
C SER A 78 -7.93 0.34 -2.69
N TYR A 79 -8.66 -0.68 -3.13
CA TYR A 79 -9.25 -0.78 -4.45
C TYR A 79 -10.67 -1.34 -4.37
N TYR A 80 -11.52 -0.87 -5.28
CA TYR A 80 -12.84 -1.44 -5.52
C TYR A 80 -12.75 -2.85 -6.11
N PRO A 81 -13.82 -3.67 -6.05
CA PRO A 81 -13.85 -5.00 -6.68
C PRO A 81 -13.61 -4.98 -8.19
N ASN A 82 -13.79 -3.83 -8.86
CA ASN A 82 -13.46 -3.64 -10.27
C ASN A 82 -11.96 -3.40 -10.52
N GLY A 83 -11.13 -3.24 -9.48
CA GLY A 83 -9.70 -2.98 -9.53
C GLY A 83 -9.31 -1.49 -9.53
N ARG A 84 -10.28 -0.56 -9.59
CA ARG A 84 -10.00 0.88 -9.53
C ARG A 84 -9.62 1.29 -8.12
N LYS A 85 -8.73 2.28 -8.00
CA LYS A 85 -8.29 2.80 -6.70
C LYS A 85 -9.48 3.38 -5.94
N TRP A 86 -9.59 3.02 -4.67
CA TRP A 86 -10.60 3.53 -3.74
C TRP A 86 -9.97 4.51 -2.76
N SER A 87 -8.80 4.18 -2.17
CA SER A 87 -8.12 5.09 -1.25
C SER A 87 -6.60 4.97 -1.26
N LEU A 88 -5.96 6.02 -0.76
CA LEU A 88 -4.53 6.17 -0.59
C LEU A 88 -4.30 6.94 0.71
N ASN A 89 -3.63 6.28 1.66
CA ASN A 89 -3.43 6.80 3.01
C ASN A 89 -1.96 6.64 3.37
N THR A 90 -1.43 7.53 4.21
CA THR A 90 -0.11 7.36 4.82
C THR A 90 -0.24 7.21 6.31
N PHE A 91 0.46 6.22 6.86
CA PHE A 91 0.49 5.91 8.28
C PHE A 91 1.92 5.94 8.82
N VAL A 92 2.06 6.35 10.07
CA VAL A 92 3.26 6.15 10.88
C VAL A 92 2.80 5.45 12.15
N GLU A 93 3.20 4.19 12.29
CA GLU A 93 2.92 3.36 13.48
C GLU A 93 1.43 3.30 13.86
N GLY A 94 0.58 3.07 12.85
CA GLY A 94 -0.87 2.96 13.00
C GLY A 94 -1.60 4.31 12.98
N VAL A 95 -0.88 5.42 13.11
CA VAL A 95 -1.46 6.77 13.12
C VAL A 95 -1.42 7.36 11.71
N ARG A 96 -2.54 7.94 11.23
CA ARG A 96 -2.56 8.64 9.94
C ARG A 96 -1.62 9.84 10.00
N ASN A 97 -0.64 9.88 9.11
CA ASN A 97 0.34 10.94 9.06
C ASN A 97 0.87 11.05 7.64
N GLY A 98 0.43 12.06 6.90
CA GLY A 98 0.72 12.22 5.49
C GLY A 98 -0.53 12.39 4.63
N ILE A 99 -0.41 12.02 3.36
CA ILE A 99 -1.48 12.19 2.39
C ILE A 99 -2.71 11.34 2.70
N TYR A 100 -3.87 11.90 2.39
CA TYR A 100 -5.14 11.19 2.36
C TYR A 100 -5.88 11.51 1.06
N LYS A 101 -6.21 10.48 0.30
CA LYS A 101 -7.03 10.59 -0.91
C LYS A 101 -8.02 9.44 -1.00
N THR A 102 -9.23 9.75 -1.45
CA THR A 102 -10.22 8.75 -1.85
C THR A 102 -10.75 9.07 -3.23
N TRP A 103 -11.22 8.05 -3.93
CA TRP A 103 -11.79 8.16 -5.27
C TRP A 103 -13.17 7.53 -5.30
N HIS A 104 -14.03 8.04 -6.17
CA HIS A 104 -15.30 7.42 -6.55
C HIS A 104 -15.04 6.16 -7.39
N ALA A 105 -16.03 5.27 -7.50
CA ALA A 105 -15.92 4.04 -8.29
C ALA A 105 -15.67 4.28 -9.79
N ASN A 106 -16.00 5.47 -10.29
CA ASN A 106 -15.69 5.89 -11.66
C ASN A 106 -14.22 6.31 -11.87
N GLY A 107 -13.44 6.43 -10.79
CA GLY A 107 -12.02 6.82 -10.81
C GLY A 107 -11.78 8.31 -10.56
N ASN A 108 -12.82 9.13 -10.44
CA ASN A 108 -12.67 10.54 -10.11
C ASN A 108 -12.34 10.71 -8.63
N LEU A 109 -11.57 11.74 -8.30
CA LEU A 109 -11.23 12.06 -6.91
C LEU A 109 -12.53 12.37 -6.15
N ASN A 110 -12.61 11.92 -4.89
CA ASN A 110 -13.75 12.15 -4.01
C ASN A 110 -13.34 13.09 -2.86
N ILE A 111 -12.21 12.79 -2.21
CA ILE A 111 -11.66 13.60 -1.12
C ILE A 111 -10.15 13.65 -1.26
N SER A 112 -9.56 14.81 -0.99
CA SER A 112 -8.11 14.95 -0.79
C SER A 112 -7.80 15.86 0.39
N GLY A 113 -6.83 15.46 1.19
CA GLY A 113 -6.33 16.25 2.31
C GLY A 113 -5.04 15.66 2.88
N HIS A 114 -4.69 16.13 4.07
CA HIS A 114 -3.50 15.69 4.79
C HIS A 114 -3.83 15.44 6.26
N TYR A 115 -3.19 14.44 6.84
CA TYR A 115 -3.18 14.20 8.28
C TYR A 115 -1.81 14.53 8.85
N SER A 116 -1.78 15.12 10.04
CA SER A 116 -0.58 15.22 10.86
C SER A 116 -0.88 14.59 12.21
N MET A 117 -0.15 13.53 12.57
CA MET A 117 -0.30 12.84 13.86
C MET A 117 -1.76 12.48 14.22
N GLY A 118 -2.53 12.01 13.24
CA GLY A 118 -3.93 11.61 13.42
C GLY A 118 -4.94 12.74 13.24
N SER A 119 -4.52 14.00 13.24
CA SER A 119 -5.38 15.17 13.05
C SER A 119 -5.41 15.63 11.60
N SER A 120 -6.59 15.98 11.08
CA SER A 120 -6.72 16.63 9.78
C SER A 120 -5.99 17.96 9.78
N THR A 121 -5.21 18.25 8.73
CA THR A 121 -4.44 19.50 8.60
C THR A 121 -4.52 20.05 7.18
N GLY A 122 -4.36 21.38 7.05
CA GLY A 122 -4.40 22.08 5.77
C GLY A 122 -5.75 22.01 5.08
N VAL A 123 -5.75 22.24 3.76
CA VAL A 123 -6.98 22.30 2.98
C VAL A 123 -7.47 20.90 2.59
N TRP A 124 -8.69 20.59 3.01
CA TRP A 124 -9.47 19.46 2.57
C TRP A 124 -10.35 19.88 1.40
N THR A 125 -10.27 19.13 0.31
CA THR A 125 -11.11 19.34 -0.87
C THR A 125 -12.00 18.13 -1.10
N PHE A 126 -13.27 18.39 -1.31
CA PHE A 126 -14.30 17.40 -1.60
C PHE A 126 -14.79 17.61 -3.03
N TYR A 127 -15.00 16.52 -3.74
CA TYR A 127 -15.32 16.49 -5.15
C TYR A 127 -16.57 15.63 -5.39
N ASN A 128 -17.43 16.05 -6.31
CA ASN A 128 -18.57 15.23 -6.74
C ASN A 128 -18.11 14.08 -7.66
N GLY A 129 -19.07 13.24 -8.10
CA GLY A 129 -18.79 12.13 -9.01
C GLY A 129 -18.21 12.56 -10.36
N GLU A 130 -18.40 13.80 -10.79
CA GLU A 130 -17.85 14.33 -12.05
C GLU A 130 -16.41 14.85 -11.90
N GLY A 131 -15.90 14.91 -10.66
CA GLY A 131 -14.59 15.46 -10.34
C GLY A 131 -14.58 16.97 -10.08
N SER A 132 -15.75 17.61 -10.04
CA SER A 132 -15.89 19.03 -9.71
C SER A 132 -15.81 19.26 -8.20
N VAL A 133 -15.10 20.29 -7.78
CA VAL A 133 -14.99 20.66 -6.36
C VAL A 133 -16.36 21.11 -5.84
N VAL A 134 -16.84 20.48 -4.77
CA VAL A 134 -18.09 20.85 -4.08
C VAL A 134 -17.85 21.60 -2.79
N LYS A 135 -16.70 21.36 -2.14
CA LYS A 135 -16.37 21.99 -0.86
C LYS A 135 -14.87 22.03 -0.65
N LYS A 136 -14.42 23.13 -0.04
CA LYS A 136 -13.10 23.22 0.60
C LYS A 136 -13.28 23.52 2.09
N PHE A 137 -12.45 22.93 2.92
CA PHE A 137 -12.42 23.13 4.36
C PHE A 137 -10.97 23.27 4.79
N ASP A 138 -10.61 24.34 5.48
CA ASP A 138 -9.28 24.51 6.03
C ASP A 138 -9.23 23.98 7.46
N ALA A 139 -8.47 22.91 7.67
CA ALA A 139 -8.29 22.25 8.95
C ALA A 139 -7.02 22.70 9.68
N THR A 140 -6.42 23.83 9.26
CA THR A 140 -5.28 24.42 9.98
C THR A 140 -5.75 24.92 11.35
N PRO A 141 -5.10 24.53 12.46
CA PRO A 141 -5.46 25.03 13.78
C PRO A 141 -5.33 26.55 13.84
N GLY A 142 -6.38 27.26 14.28
CA GLY A 142 -6.36 28.70 14.53
C GLY A 142 -7.05 29.59 13.49
N ASN A 143 -7.84 29.03 12.56
CA ASN A 143 -8.84 29.77 11.77
C ASN A 143 -10.15 29.96 12.54
#